data_AF-A0A2M7PZT2-F1
#
_entry.id   AF-A0A2M7PZT2-F1
#
_cell.length_a   1.000
_cell.length_b   1.000
_cell.length_c   1.000
_cell.angle_alpha   90.00
_cell.angle_beta   90.00
_cell.angle_gamma   90.00
#
_symmetry.space_group_name_H-M   'P 1'
#
loop_
_entity.id
_entity.type
_entity.pdbx_description
1 polymer ?
#
loop_
_entity_poly.entity_id
_entity_poly.type
_entity_poly.pdbx_seq_one_letter_code
_entity_poly.pdbx_strand_id
1 'polypeptide(L)'
;MLLNTIKRTVFLLGLLILLPVMAQATIENSNQQSDPSRELSSEAVMQQFSGEQEESPERKIELQRKHEILFMMGVALLVLLFLTATMGIAMVAFEKDVFVAHIILAGLTLTLATVHAATSIAWFWPY
;
A
#
# COMPACT_ATOMS: atom_id res chain seq x y z
N MET A 1 -34.42 9.35 -19.19
CA MET A 1 -34.52 9.63 -17.73
C MET A 1 -33.56 8.77 -16.91
N LEU A 2 -33.46 7.46 -17.15
CA LEU A 2 -32.56 6.51 -16.45
C LEU A 2 -31.05 6.81 -16.52
N LEU A 3 -30.58 7.46 -17.59
CA LEU A 3 -29.15 7.73 -17.76
C LEU A 3 -28.65 8.87 -16.85
N ASN A 4 -29.52 9.83 -16.49
CA ASN A 4 -29.16 10.92 -15.58
C ASN A 4 -29.19 10.50 -14.11
N THR A 5 -30.00 9.50 -13.75
CA THR A 5 -30.00 8.92 -12.40
C THR A 5 -28.72 8.13 -12.14
N ILE A 6 -28.23 7.36 -13.12
CA ILE A 6 -26.98 6.58 -12.99
C ILE A 6 -25.76 7.50 -12.88
N LYS A 7 -25.71 8.58 -13.66
CA LYS A 7 -24.62 9.58 -13.56
C LYS A 7 -24.60 10.27 -12.20
N ARG A 8 -25.76 10.61 -11.63
CA ARG A 8 -25.86 11.22 -10.30
C ARG A 8 -25.50 10.24 -9.18
N THR A 9 -25.86 8.97 -9.29
CA THR A 9 -25.48 7.96 -8.28
C THR A 9 -23.99 7.65 -8.32
N VAL A 10 -23.37 7.58 -9.50
CA VAL A 10 -21.91 7.38 -9.63
C VAL A 10 -21.14 8.59 -9.12
N PHE A 11 -21.63 9.80 -9.38
CA PHE A 11 -21.03 11.04 -8.85
C PHE A 11 -21.18 11.16 -7.33
N LEU A 12 -22.35 10.81 -6.77
CA LEU A 12 -22.58 10.82 -5.31
C LEU A 12 -21.80 9.72 -4.58
N LEU A 13 -21.62 8.56 -5.21
CA LEU A 13 -20.86 7.44 -4.63
C LEU A 13 -19.35 7.71 -4.70
N GLY A 14 -18.88 8.41 -5.75
CA GLY A 14 -17.51 8.93 -5.81
C GLY A 14 -17.21 10.02 -4.78
N LEU A 15 -18.20 10.87 -4.45
CA LEU A 15 -18.06 11.90 -3.42
C LEU A 15 -18.03 11.30 -2.00
N LEU A 16 -18.74 10.20 -1.74
CA LEU A 16 -18.78 9.50 -0.46
C LEU A 16 -17.45 8.80 -0.12
N ILE A 17 -16.70 8.36 -1.13
CA ILE A 17 -15.38 7.71 -0.96
C ILE A 17 -14.27 8.73 -0.66
N LEU A 18 -14.50 10.03 -0.91
CA LEU A 18 -13.51 11.09 -0.68
C LEU A 18 -13.50 11.65 0.76
N LEU A 19 -14.39 11.21 1.65
CA LEU A 19 -14.59 11.82 2.98
C LEU A 19 -13.63 11.40 4.12
N PRO A 20 -12.90 10.26 4.15
CA PRO A 20 -12.20 9.86 5.38
C PRO A 20 -10.71 10.26 5.43
N VAL A 21 -10.32 11.44 4.95
CA VAL A 21 -8.89 11.89 4.95
C VAL A 21 -8.62 13.01 5.97
N MET A 22 -9.38 13.14 7.06
CA MET A 22 -9.15 14.22 8.05
C MET A 22 -9.14 13.77 9.52
N ALA A 23 -8.98 12.48 9.82
CA ALA A 23 -9.18 11.98 11.20
C ALA A 23 -8.10 11.06 11.75
N GLN A 24 -6.80 11.31 11.52
CA GLN A 24 -5.75 10.65 12.30
C GLN A 24 -4.63 11.60 12.69
N ALA A 25 -4.86 12.31 13.79
CA ALA A 25 -3.81 12.85 14.65
C ALA A 25 -3.96 12.20 16.03
N THR A 26 -2.88 11.60 16.53
CA THR A 26 -2.36 11.67 17.92
C THR A 26 -1.58 10.41 18.24
N ILE A 27 -0.27 10.59 18.42
CA ILE A 27 0.68 9.64 19.01
C ILE A 27 0.53 9.76 20.53
N GLU A 28 0.48 8.63 21.25
CA GLU A 28 0.80 8.67 22.68
C GLU A 28 1.57 7.42 23.12
N ASN A 29 2.69 7.71 23.80
CA ASN A 29 3.75 6.82 24.24
C ASN A 29 3.66 6.71 25.77
N SER A 30 3.81 5.51 26.34
CA SER A 30 3.94 5.22 27.78
C SER A 30 4.25 3.72 27.96
N ASN A 31 5.04 3.19 28.89
CA ASN A 31 6.06 3.63 29.85
C ASN A 31 6.60 2.32 30.54
N GLN A 32 7.79 2.40 31.15
CA GLN A 32 8.23 1.67 32.37
C GLN A 32 8.78 0.21 32.36
N GLN A 33 10.12 0.14 32.27
CA GLN A 33 11.11 -0.39 33.24
C GLN A 33 10.65 -1.18 34.50
N SER A 34 11.25 -2.35 34.74
CA SER A 34 11.72 -2.84 36.06
C SER A 34 12.73 -4.02 35.95
N ASP A 35 13.88 -3.88 36.62
CA ASP A 35 15.08 -4.75 36.74
C ASP A 35 15.01 -5.60 38.05
N PRO A 36 16.01 -6.41 38.51
CA PRO A 36 17.02 -7.32 37.91
C PRO A 36 16.91 -8.77 38.49
N SER A 37 17.86 -9.63 38.09
CA SER A 37 18.42 -10.81 38.80
C SER A 37 17.97 -12.22 38.40
N ARG A 38 18.69 -12.79 37.41
CA ARG A 38 18.89 -14.23 37.23
C ARG A 38 20.35 -14.50 36.84
N GLU A 39 20.96 -15.48 37.52
CA GLU A 39 22.34 -15.92 37.37
C GLU A 39 22.73 -16.18 35.90
N LEU A 40 23.79 -15.52 35.44
CA LEU A 40 24.31 -15.62 34.07
C LEU A 40 25.38 -16.71 34.01
N SER A 41 24.99 -17.93 33.59
CA SER A 41 25.93 -18.95 33.14
C SER A 41 26.64 -18.47 31.86
N SER A 42 27.95 -18.62 31.77
CA SER A 42 28.76 -18.22 30.59
C SER A 42 28.31 -18.90 29.29
N GLU A 43 27.60 -20.02 29.37
CA GLU A 43 26.95 -20.68 28.23
C GLU A 43 25.71 -19.91 27.73
N ALA A 44 24.99 -19.24 28.63
CA ALA A 44 23.87 -18.37 28.27
C ALA A 44 24.35 -17.09 27.54
N VAL A 45 25.55 -16.60 27.88
CA VAL A 45 26.17 -15.45 27.20
C VAL A 45 26.58 -15.83 25.77
N MET A 46 27.17 -17.01 25.55
CA MET A 46 27.50 -17.48 24.19
C MET A 46 26.26 -17.78 23.35
N GLN A 47 25.18 -18.32 23.93
CA GLN A 47 23.91 -18.51 23.22
C GLN A 47 23.21 -17.19 22.89
N GLN A 48 23.28 -16.18 23.76
CA GLN A 48 22.71 -14.86 23.52
C GLN A 48 23.40 -14.11 22.37
N PHE A 49 24.70 -14.33 22.15
CA PHE A 49 25.43 -13.77 21.01
C PHE A 49 25.36 -14.62 19.74
N SER A 50 25.03 -15.91 19.84
CA SER A 50 24.96 -16.84 18.69
C SER A 50 23.53 -17.06 18.17
N GLY A 51 22.50 -16.64 18.92
CA GLY A 51 21.09 -16.85 18.61
C GLY A 51 20.42 -15.71 17.82
N GLU A 52 21.08 -14.59 17.57
CA GLU A 52 20.46 -13.43 16.89
C GLU A 52 20.64 -13.48 15.36
N GLN A 53 20.56 -14.67 14.78
CA GLN A 53 20.27 -14.84 13.36
C GLN A 53 18.80 -15.26 13.14
N GLU A 54 18.02 -15.25 14.21
CA GLU A 54 16.57 -15.41 14.18
C GLU A 54 15.94 -14.02 14.19
N GLU A 55 15.87 -13.42 12.99
CA GLU A 55 14.92 -12.38 12.58
C GLU A 55 14.13 -11.74 13.74
N SER A 56 14.71 -10.70 14.37
CA SER A 56 14.09 -9.97 15.49
C SER A 56 12.57 -9.79 15.24
N PRO A 57 11.71 -10.16 16.21
CA PRO A 57 10.25 -9.97 16.10
C PRO A 57 9.88 -8.53 15.74
N GLU A 58 10.70 -7.57 16.14
CA GLU A 58 10.55 -6.15 15.82
C GLU A 58 10.72 -5.86 14.32
N ARG A 59 11.66 -6.56 13.65
CA ARG A 59 11.82 -6.52 12.19
C ARG A 59 10.66 -7.22 11.48
N LYS A 60 10.06 -8.27 12.05
CA LYS A 60 8.86 -8.93 11.50
C LYS A 60 7.62 -8.03 11.54
N ILE A 61 7.44 -7.27 12.63
CA ILE A 61 6.37 -6.27 12.75
C ILE A 61 6.57 -5.14 11.72
N GLU A 62 7.82 -4.73 11.47
CA GLU A 62 8.13 -3.74 10.42
C GLU A 62 7.86 -4.26 9.00
N LEU A 63 8.22 -5.51 8.72
CA LEU A 63 7.99 -6.16 7.43
C LEU A 63 6.50 -6.34 7.10
N GLN A 64 5.65 -6.64 8.10
CA GLN A 64 4.20 -6.71 7.90
C GLN A 64 3.63 -5.37 7.43
N ARG A 65 4.01 -4.26 8.08
CA ARG A 65 3.57 -2.92 7.68
C ARG A 65 4.04 -2.53 6.29
N LYS A 66 5.29 -2.85 5.93
CA LYS A 66 5.84 -2.60 4.58
C LYS A 66 5.08 -3.36 3.49
N HIS A 67 4.74 -4.63 3.73
CA HIS A 67 3.91 -5.42 2.81
C HIS A 67 2.49 -4.89 2.69
N GLU A 68 1.88 -4.45 3.79
CA GLU A 68 0.51 -3.89 3.78
C GLU A 68 0.45 -2.61 2.93
N ILE A 69 1.43 -1.71 3.09
CA ILE A 69 1.53 -0.49 2.28
C ILE A 69 1.75 -0.84 0.80
N LEU A 70 2.65 -1.78 0.51
CA LEU A 70 2.91 -2.20 -0.86
C LEU A 70 1.67 -2.84 -1.50
N PHE A 71 0.91 -3.63 -0.73
CA PHE A 71 -0.32 -4.26 -1.17
C PHE A 71 -1.40 -3.22 -1.48
N MET A 72 -1.64 -2.25 -0.59
CA MET A 72 -2.59 -1.16 -0.82
C MET A 72 -2.23 -0.33 -2.06
N MET A 73 -0.94 -0.04 -2.27
CA MET A 73 -0.47 0.65 -3.47
C MET A 73 -0.66 -0.17 -4.75
N GLY A 74 -0.46 -1.49 -4.67
CA GLY A 74 -0.75 -2.43 -5.76
C GLY A 74 -2.24 -2.52 -6.10
N VAL A 75 -3.13 -2.48 -5.10
CA VAL A 75 -4.59 -2.42 -5.32
C VAL A 75 -4.98 -1.16 -6.07
N ALA A 76 -4.43 0.00 -5.69
CA ALA A 76 -4.65 1.24 -6.43
C ALA A 76 -4.22 1.10 -7.91
N LEU A 77 -3.07 0.48 -8.15
CA LEU A 77 -2.56 0.19 -9.50
C LEU A 77 -3.54 -0.70 -10.29
N LEU A 78 -4.05 -1.78 -9.68
CA LEU A 78 -5.05 -2.66 -10.29
C LEU A 78 -6.34 -1.91 -10.68
N VAL A 79 -6.82 -1.02 -9.81
CA VAL A 79 -8.00 -0.19 -10.09
C VAL A 79 -7.75 0.73 -11.28
N LEU A 80 -6.63 1.48 -11.27
CA LEU A 80 -6.24 2.36 -12.38
C LEU A 80 -6.08 1.59 -13.69
N LEU A 81 -5.49 0.39 -13.65
CA LEU A 81 -5.33 -0.48 -14.80
C LEU A 81 -6.69 -0.88 -15.38
N PHE A 82 -7.64 -1.31 -14.54
CA PHE A 82 -9.00 -1.68 -14.97
C PHE A 82 -9.75 -0.49 -15.60
N LEU A 83 -9.64 0.70 -15.02
CA LEU A 83 -10.24 1.91 -15.58
C LEU A 83 -9.64 2.25 -16.96
N THR A 84 -8.33 2.18 -17.07
CA THR A 84 -7.62 2.47 -18.32
C THR A 84 -7.94 1.44 -19.40
N ALA A 85 -7.99 0.16 -19.04
CA ALA A 85 -8.32 -0.94 -19.93
C ALA A 85 -9.77 -0.86 -20.43
N THR A 86 -10.73 -0.60 -19.54
CA THR A 86 -12.15 -0.43 -19.92
C THR A 86 -12.34 0.78 -20.83
N MET A 87 -11.63 1.90 -20.59
CA MET A 87 -11.60 3.03 -21.53
C MET A 87 -10.97 2.66 -22.88
N GLY A 88 -9.87 1.91 -22.87
CA GLY A 88 -9.22 1.45 -24.10
C GLY A 88 -10.16 0.59 -24.95
N ILE A 89 -10.85 -0.37 -24.32
CA ILE A 89 -11.89 -1.17 -24.98
C ILE A 89 -13.02 -0.28 -25.47
N ALA A 90 -13.46 0.70 -24.67
CA ALA A 90 -14.53 1.60 -25.06
C ALA A 90 -14.18 2.47 -26.27
N MET A 91 -12.92 2.87 -26.45
CA MET A 91 -12.49 3.58 -27.65
C MET A 91 -12.58 2.73 -28.91
N VAL A 92 -12.09 1.49 -28.83
CA VAL A 92 -12.06 0.58 -29.98
C VAL A 92 -13.48 0.12 -30.34
N ALA A 93 -14.35 -0.10 -29.36
CA ALA A 93 -15.69 -0.64 -29.57
C ALA A 93 -16.77 0.43 -29.85
N PHE A 94 -16.66 1.64 -29.29
CA PHE A 94 -17.72 2.67 -29.37
C PHE A 94 -17.31 3.95 -30.11
N GLU A 95 -16.11 4.01 -30.71
CA GLU A 95 -15.58 5.19 -31.44
C GLU A 95 -15.70 6.51 -30.65
N LYS A 96 -15.68 6.41 -29.31
CA LYS A 96 -15.93 7.56 -28.44
C LYS A 96 -14.62 8.28 -28.14
N ASP A 97 -14.65 9.61 -28.17
CA ASP A 97 -13.52 10.51 -27.86
C ASP A 97 -13.12 10.51 -26.37
N VAL A 98 -12.74 9.36 -25.84
CA VAL A 98 -12.13 9.21 -24.51
C VAL A 98 -10.61 9.05 -24.58
N PHE A 99 -10.03 9.32 -25.75
CA PHE A 99 -8.59 9.20 -26.04
C PHE A 99 -7.73 10.00 -25.07
N VAL A 100 -8.03 11.28 -24.86
CA VAL A 100 -7.24 12.14 -23.96
C VAL A 100 -7.29 11.61 -22.53
N ALA A 101 -8.48 11.23 -22.05
CA ALA A 101 -8.65 10.68 -20.71
C ALA A 101 -7.91 9.34 -20.53
N HIS A 102 -7.95 8.47 -21.54
CA HIS A 102 -7.21 7.21 -21.55
C HIS A 102 -5.70 7.43 -21.52
N ILE A 103 -5.16 8.36 -22.32
CA ILE A 103 -3.71 8.66 -22.35
C ILE A 103 -3.20 9.17 -21.01
N ILE A 104 -3.97 10.04 -20.34
CA ILE A 104 -3.60 10.56 -19.00
C ILE A 104 -3.63 9.43 -17.96
N LEU A 105 -4.69 8.63 -17.94
CA LEU A 105 -4.84 7.49 -17.02
C LEU A 105 -3.77 6.42 -17.27
N ALA A 106 -3.43 6.14 -18.53
CA ALA A 106 -2.37 5.21 -18.91
C ALA A 106 -1.00 5.70 -18.41
N GLY A 107 -0.70 6.99 -18.57
CA GLY A 107 0.51 7.60 -18.03
C GLY A 107 0.59 7.52 -16.50
N LEU A 108 -0.50 7.86 -15.80
CA LEU A 108 -0.57 7.73 -14.34
C LEU A 108 -0.39 6.27 -13.88
N THR A 109 -1.05 5.32 -14.54
CA THR A 109 -0.90 3.88 -14.26
C THR A 109 0.55 3.45 -14.44
N LEU A 110 1.22 3.87 -15.52
CA LEU A 110 2.61 3.53 -15.81
C LEU A 110 3.59 4.11 -14.78
N THR A 111 3.41 5.38 -14.39
CA THR A 111 4.27 6.02 -13.38
C THR A 111 4.09 5.36 -12.00
N LEU A 112 2.85 5.10 -11.58
CA LEU A 112 2.57 4.41 -10.32
C LEU A 112 3.10 2.97 -10.34
N ALA A 113 3.00 2.28 -11.48
CA ALA A 113 3.57 0.95 -11.65
C ALA A 113 5.10 0.94 -11.54
N THR A 114 5.76 1.94 -12.13
CA THR A 114 7.21 2.11 -12.01
C THR A 114 7.62 2.34 -10.56
N VAL A 115 6.94 3.25 -9.85
CA VAL A 115 7.21 3.51 -8.42
C VAL A 115 6.93 2.26 -7.58
N HIS A 116 5.83 1.55 -7.83
CA HIS A 116 5.50 0.31 -7.13
C HIS A 116 6.54 -0.79 -7.33
N ALA A 117 6.99 -0.99 -8.57
CA ALA A 117 8.08 -1.91 -8.88
C ALA A 117 9.38 -1.48 -8.20
N ALA A 118 9.75 -0.21 -8.28
CA ALA A 118 10.96 0.32 -7.65
C ALA A 118 10.93 0.17 -6.12
N THR A 119 9.79 0.45 -5.47
CA THR A 119 9.62 0.27 -4.02
C THR A 119 9.65 -1.20 -3.64
N SER A 120 9.08 -2.10 -4.45
CA SER A 120 9.15 -3.54 -4.19
C SER A 120 10.59 -4.04 -4.24
N ILE A 121 11.38 -3.56 -5.19
CA ILE A 121 12.80 -3.86 -5.29
C ILE A 121 13.53 -3.23 -4.10
N ALA A 122 13.36 -1.93 -3.84
CA ALA A 122 14.10 -1.21 -2.80
C ALA A 122 13.86 -1.75 -1.38
N TRP A 123 12.64 -2.24 -1.06
CA TRP A 123 12.34 -2.81 0.25
C TRP A 123 12.61 -4.30 0.37
N PHE A 124 12.57 -5.05 -0.73
CA PHE A 124 12.75 -6.51 -0.71
C PHE A 124 14.05 -6.99 -1.34
N TRP A 125 14.97 -6.09 -1.72
CA TRP A 125 16.31 -6.46 -2.19
C TRP A 125 17.12 -7.05 -1.02
N PRO A 126 17.47 -8.36 -1.07
CA PRO A 126 18.10 -9.02 0.05
C PRO A 126 19.62 -9.05 -0.16
N TYR A 127 20.31 -7.90 -0.08
CA TYR A 127 21.78 -7.81 0.05
C TYR A 127 22.19 -6.42 0.56
#